data_AF-A0A970BPU5-F1
#
_entry.id   AF-A0A970BPU5-F1
#
_cell.length_a   1.000
_cell.length_b   1.000
_cell.length_c   1.000
_cell.angle_alpha   90.00
_cell.angle_beta   90.00
_cell.angle_gamma   90.00
#
_symmetry.space_group_name_H-M   'P 1'
#
loop_
_entity.id
_entity.type
_entity.pdbx_description
1 polymer ?
#
loop_
_entity_poly.entity_id
_entity_poly.type
_entity_poly.pdbx_seq_one_letter_code
_entity_poly.pdbx_strand_id
1 'polypeptide(L)' 'MAGHSKWNNIKRKKGAADAAKGAIFTKIGREIQMAVKLGGGPDPENNSRLKDAIAKAKA' A
#
# COMPACT_ATOMS: atom_id res chain seq x y z
N MET A 1 -23.23 0.88 -31.45
CA MET A 1 -23.14 1.73 -30.24
C MET A 1 -22.35 1.00 -29.15
N ALA A 2 -21.06 1.33 -28.98
CA ALA A 2 -20.18 0.74 -27.96
C ALA A 2 -19.69 1.78 -26.91
N GLY A 3 -20.39 2.91 -26.78
CA GLY A 3 -19.99 4.03 -25.91
C GLY A 3 -20.46 3.89 -24.45
N HIS A 4 -21.62 3.29 -24.20
CA HIS A 4 -22.27 3.30 -22.88
C HIS A 4 -21.68 2.31 -21.86
N SER A 5 -21.03 1.23 -22.30
CA SER A 5 -20.48 0.19 -21.40
C SER A 5 -18.98 0.38 -21.10
N LYS A 6 -18.27 1.21 -21.89
CA LYS A 6 -16.84 1.47 -21.72
C LYS A 6 -16.52 2.01 -20.33
N TRP A 7 -17.27 3.03 -19.90
CA TRP A 7 -17.06 3.64 -18.58
C TRP A 7 -17.36 2.67 -17.43
N ASN A 8 -18.46 1.92 -17.52
CA ASN A 8 -18.83 0.96 -16.47
C ASN A 8 -17.78 -0.14 -16.30
N ASN A 9 -17.20 -0.63 -17.40
CA ASN A 9 -16.11 -1.60 -17.36
C ASN A 9 -14.82 -1.03 -16.77
N ILE A 10 -14.47 0.21 -17.15
CA ILE A 10 -13.31 0.92 -16.57
C ILE A 10 -13.51 1.12 -15.07
N LYS A 11 -14.69 1.59 -14.65
CA LYS A 11 -15.03 1.81 -13.24
C LYS A 11 -14.90 0.51 -12.43
N ARG A 12 -15.45 -0.60 -12.92
CA ARG A 12 -15.39 -1.89 -12.22
C ARG A 12 -13.96 -2.42 -12.11
N LYS A 13 -13.20 -2.37 -13.21
CA LYS A 13 -11.81 -2.83 -13.24
C LYS A 13 -10.92 -1.98 -12.33
N LYS A 14 -11.09 -0.65 -12.38
CA LYS A 14 -10.36 0.29 -11.53
C LYS A 14 -10.72 0.10 -10.05
N GLY A 15 -12.01 -0.01 -9.71
CA GLY A 15 -12.45 -0.22 -8.33
C GLY A 15 -11.89 -1.50 -7.69
N ALA A 16 -11.83 -2.60 -8.45
CA ALA A 16 -11.22 -3.84 -7.98
C ALA A 16 -9.70 -3.70 -7.75
N ALA A 17 -9.00 -3.02 -8.67
CA ALA A 17 -7.57 -2.76 -8.54
C ALA A 17 -7.28 -1.82 -7.34
N ASP A 18 -8.07 -0.76 -7.17
CA ASP A 18 -7.93 0.20 -6.09
C ASP A 18 -8.22 -0.46 -4.73
N ALA A 19 -9.22 -1.34 -4.65
CA ALA A 19 -9.53 -2.10 -3.42
C ALA A 19 -8.38 -3.05 -3.03
N ALA A 20 -7.81 -3.77 -4.00
CA ALA A 20 -6.64 -4.61 -3.76
C ALA A 20 -5.43 -3.79 -3.29
N LYS A 21 -5.18 -2.64 -3.93
CA LYS A 21 -4.09 -1.73 -3.57
C LYS A 21 -4.30 -1.12 -2.17
N GLY A 22 -5.53 -0.74 -1.82
CA GLY A 22 -5.87 -0.20 -0.50
C GLY A 22 -5.62 -1.19 0.64
N ALA A 23 -5.91 -2.48 0.42
CA ALA A 23 -5.61 -3.53 1.38
C ALA A 23 -4.10 -3.70 1.61
N ILE A 24 -3.30 -3.62 0.55
CA ILE A 24 -1.83 -3.69 0.63
C ILE A 24 -1.29 -2.48 1.39
N PHE A 25 -1.73 -1.26 1.06
CA PHE A 25 -1.30 -0.05 1.76
C PHE A 25 -1.61 -0.08 3.25
N THR A 26 -2.78 -0.59 3.63
CA THR A 26 -3.15 -0.70 5.05
C THR A 26 -2.24 -1.67 5.81
N LYS A 27 -1.83 -2.77 5.16
CA LYS A 27 -0.89 -3.74 5.75
C LYS A 27 0.51 -3.14 5.92
N ILE A 28 1.02 -2.49 4.87
CA ILE A 28 2.34 -1.83 4.89
C ILE A 28 2.37 -0.71 5.95
N GLY A 29 1.32 0.10 6.04
CA GLY A 29 1.22 1.15 7.06
C GLY A 29 1.28 0.60 8.49
N ARG A 30 0.59 -0.52 8.77
CA ARG A 30 0.69 -1.21 10.07
C ARG A 30 2.08 -1.79 10.32
N GLU A 31 2.72 -2.36 9.30
CA GLU A 31 4.09 -2.89 9.39
C GLU A 31 5.10 -1.78 9.76
N ILE A 32 5.00 -0.61 9.11
CA ILE A 32 5.80 0.58 9.43
C ILE A 32 5.55 1.04 10.87
N GLN A 33 4.28 1.17 11.29
CA GLN A 33 3.94 1.58 12.66
C GLN A 33 4.52 0.63 13.72
N MET A 34 4.42 -0.68 13.48
CA MET A 34 5.00 -1.69 14.37
C MET A 34 6.53 -1.64 14.36
N ALA A 35 7.15 -1.46 13.19
CA ALA A 35 8.59 -1.33 13.08
C ALA A 35 9.12 -0.15 13.89
N VAL A 36 8.47 1.02 13.82
CA VAL A 36 8.82 2.20 14.63
C VAL A 36 8.66 1.92 16.12
N LYS A 37 7.53 1.31 16.53
CA LYS A 37 7.26 1.00 17.94
C LYS A 37 8.26 0.00 18.53
N LEU A 38 8.66 -1.01 17.76
CA LEU A 38 9.59 -2.05 18.21
C LEU A 38 11.05 -1.62 18.14
N GLY A 39 11.42 -0.79 17.17
CA GLY A 39 12.80 -0.32 16.98
C GLY A 39 13.17 0.90 17.83
N GLY A 40 12.27 1.37 18.70
CA GLY A 40 12.56 2.46 19.64
C GLY A 40 12.73 3.84 19.01
N GLY A 41 12.44 4.01 17.72
CA GLY A 41 12.62 5.28 17.04
C GLY A 41 12.17 5.28 15.57
N PRO A 42 12.01 6.49 14.99
CA PRO A 42 11.59 6.69 13.61
C PRO A 42 12.74 6.58 12.59
N ASP A 43 13.99 6.35 13.05
CA ASP A 43 15.18 6.37 12.20
C ASP A 43 15.36 5.04 11.43
N PRO A 44 15.26 5.04 10.09
CA PRO A 44 15.38 3.83 9.28
C PRO A 44 16.80 3.25 9.23
N GLU A 45 17.82 4.07 9.48
CA GLU A 45 19.23 3.64 9.49
C GLU A 45 19.56 2.77 10.71
N ASN A 46 18.85 2.98 11.82
CA ASN A 46 19.01 2.20 13.05
C ASN A 46 17.98 1.07 13.18
N ASN A 47 17.05 0.94 12.22
CA ASN A 47 15.96 -0.01 12.25
C ASN A 47 15.78 -0.70 10.89
N SER A 48 16.43 -1.85 10.72
CA SER A 48 16.37 -2.66 9.49
C SER A 48 14.94 -3.05 9.10
N ARG A 49 14.06 -3.33 10.08
CA ARG A 49 12.65 -3.63 9.81
C ARG A 49 11.90 -2.43 9.22
N LEU A 50 12.21 -1.22 9.68
CA LEU A 50 11.62 0.00 9.14
C LEU A 50 12.12 0.25 7.70
N LYS A 51 13.42 0.03 7.45
CA LYS A 51 14.01 0.15 6.12
C LYS A 51 13.37 -0.81 5.11
N ASP A 52 13.18 -2.07 5.49
CA ASP A 52 12.53 -3.08 4.65
C ASP A 52 11.05 -2.76 4.40
N ALA A 53 10.33 -2.29 5.43
CA ALA A 53 8.93 -1.88 5.29
C ALA A 53 8.78 -0.67 4.35
N ILE A 54 9.71 0.29 4.39
CA ILE A 54 9.76 1.42 3.47
C ILE A 54 10.10 0.98 2.05
N ALA A 55 11.04 0.04 1.88
CA ALA A 55 11.37 -0.51 0.57
C ALA A 55 10.16 -1.23 -0.07
N LYS A 56 9.44 -2.04 0.71
CA LYS A 56 8.18 -2.68 0.29
C LYS A 56 7.08 -1.66 -0.06
N ALA A 57 7.05 -0.51 0.59
CA ALA A 57 6.07 0.55 0.32
C ALA A 57 6.33 1.29 -1.00
N LYS A 58 7.59 1.34 -1.44
CA LYS A 58 8.00 2.03 -2.68
C LYS A 58 7.92 1.15 -3.93
N ALA A 59 7.91 -0.17 -3.76
CA ALA A 59 7.73 -1.15 -4.83
C ALA A 59 6.27 -1.23 -5.29
#